data_AF-A0A1F4PN47-F1
#
_entry.id   AF-A0A1F4PN47-F1
#
_cell.length_a   1.000
_cell.length_b   1.000
_cell.length_c   1.000
_cell.angle_alpha   90.00
_cell.angle_beta   90.00
_cell.angle_gamma   90.00
#
_symmetry.space_group_name_H-M   'P 1'
#
loop_
_entity.id
_entity.type
_entity.pdbx_description
1 polymer ?
#
loop_
_entity_poly.entity_id
_entity_poly.type
_entity_poly.pdbx_seq_one_letter_code
_entity_poly.pdbx_strand_id
1 'polypeptide(L)'
;MTSNQFEQLENTLKTLGNRADLSFSKKQVIRDKVFQAIGQVELADAIVEGESKAKALFVSIKSLQKALIPHRLSFSMPVTMVTMLIVFLGSLVTGVAAQGAGPSDTLFWAKKVLEKVEIAFATNPISKAKVTIDIATERLKYLEGSVGEEQTLSKVLRESQVALVSAKAALKKAQENNQNTSGVEELVNRFSALLNDQRTLLTNIEQGGAGDEVKKTVVAIREALKEAEKPVKSDTTTSTSVAAKPVEATVPAESPTLSGRLTTTGRFGTSSGQVVLFVGSKFYQIISAPTALSQLVGSTVMLTGEFAGDQVNILQLSANGIVYGNLPQ
;
A
#
# COMPACT_ATOMS: atom_id res chain seq x y z
N MET A 1 1.26 -25.67 12.28
CA MET A 1 0.42 -26.85 12.57
C MET A 1 1.34 -27.96 13.02
N THR A 2 1.13 -28.55 14.20
CA THR A 2 2.00 -29.64 14.70
C THR A 2 1.61 -30.96 14.05
N SER A 3 2.55 -31.91 13.86
CA SER A 3 2.30 -33.23 13.24
C SER A 3 1.06 -33.94 13.81
N ASN A 4 0.84 -33.83 15.13
CA ASN A 4 -0.35 -34.39 15.81
C ASN A 4 -1.71 -33.84 15.33
N GLN A 5 -1.77 -32.59 14.86
CA GLN A 5 -3.01 -31.98 14.37
C GLN A 5 -3.38 -32.48 12.96
N PHE A 6 -2.37 -32.83 12.17
CA PHE A 6 -2.56 -33.39 10.83
C PHE A 6 -3.04 -34.84 10.90
N GLU A 7 -2.43 -35.67 11.76
CA GLU A 7 -2.89 -37.05 11.99
C GLU A 7 -4.32 -37.11 12.53
N GLN A 8 -4.71 -36.19 13.41
CA GLN A 8 -6.10 -36.09 13.87
C GLN A 8 -7.07 -35.75 12.73
N LEU A 9 -6.67 -34.84 11.82
CA LEU A 9 -7.48 -34.49 10.65
C LEU A 9 -7.61 -35.68 9.69
N GLU A 10 -6.52 -36.38 9.42
CA GLU A 10 -6.48 -37.54 8.53
C GLU A 10 -7.33 -38.70 9.08
N ASN A 11 -7.21 -39.01 10.37
CA ASN A 11 -8.05 -40.03 11.01
C ASN A 11 -9.53 -39.65 11.00
N THR A 12 -9.86 -38.37 11.20
CA THR A 12 -11.23 -37.86 11.10
C THR A 12 -11.77 -38.06 9.67
N LEU A 13 -10.98 -37.73 8.65
CA LEU A 13 -11.34 -37.89 7.23
C LEU A 13 -11.47 -39.36 6.80
N LYS A 14 -10.64 -40.28 7.33
CA LYS A 14 -10.79 -41.73 7.11
C LYS A 14 -12.07 -42.28 7.74
N THR A 15 -12.45 -41.83 8.94
CA THR A 15 -13.73 -42.22 9.55
C THR A 15 -14.96 -41.67 8.81
N LEU A 16 -14.80 -40.54 8.10
CA LEU A 16 -15.83 -39.90 7.28
C LEU A 16 -16.14 -40.66 5.98
N GLY A 17 -15.13 -41.29 5.35
CA GLY A 17 -15.33 -42.08 4.13
C GLY A 17 -16.18 -43.35 4.35
N ASN A 18 -16.22 -43.86 5.59
CA ASN A 18 -16.87 -45.12 5.93
C ASN A 18 -18.26 -44.99 6.58
N ARG A 19 -18.77 -43.77 6.82
CA ARG A 19 -20.11 -43.56 7.43
C ARG A 19 -20.88 -42.43 6.74
N ALA A 20 -21.81 -42.78 5.86
CA ALA A 20 -22.58 -41.85 5.03
C ALA A 20 -23.67 -41.03 5.79
N ASP A 21 -24.01 -41.38 7.02
CA ASP A 21 -25.09 -40.75 7.81
C ASP A 21 -24.59 -39.75 8.86
N LEU A 22 -23.91 -38.69 8.40
CA LEU A 22 -23.63 -37.54 9.27
C LEU A 22 -24.74 -36.49 9.15
N SER A 23 -25.25 -36.06 10.31
CA SER A 23 -26.21 -34.97 10.40
C SER A 23 -25.62 -33.66 9.84
N PHE A 24 -26.48 -32.82 9.29
CA PHE A 24 -26.11 -31.58 8.59
C PHE A 24 -25.21 -30.66 9.45
N SER A 25 -25.51 -30.52 10.73
CA SER A 25 -24.71 -29.73 11.68
C SER A 25 -23.27 -30.24 11.80
N LYS A 26 -23.05 -31.56 11.83
CA LYS A 26 -21.69 -32.15 11.87
C LYS A 26 -20.95 -31.94 10.55
N LYS A 27 -21.64 -32.07 9.41
CA LYS A 27 -21.08 -31.76 8.08
C LYS A 27 -20.63 -30.29 7.98
N GLN A 28 -21.39 -29.37 8.58
CA GLN A 28 -21.09 -27.94 8.58
C GLN A 28 -19.86 -27.61 9.44
N VAL A 29 -19.77 -28.17 10.65
CA VAL A 29 -18.59 -28.00 11.52
C VAL A 29 -17.32 -28.59 10.88
N ILE A 30 -17.43 -29.71 10.18
CA ILE A 30 -16.31 -30.33 9.47
C ILE A 30 -15.89 -29.47 8.28
N ARG A 31 -16.86 -28.99 7.49
CA ARG A 31 -16.62 -28.07 6.38
C ARG A 31 -15.89 -26.82 6.86
N ASP A 32 -16.36 -26.21 7.95
CA ASP A 32 -15.78 -24.98 8.48
C ASP A 32 -14.36 -25.23 9.03
N LYS A 33 -14.09 -26.38 9.66
CA LYS A 33 -12.74 -26.79 10.07
C LYS A 33 -11.81 -27.08 8.90
N VAL A 34 -12.32 -27.69 7.83
CA VAL A 34 -11.56 -27.95 6.59
C VAL A 34 -11.22 -26.64 5.89
N PHE A 35 -12.16 -25.69 5.79
CA PHE A 35 -11.88 -24.37 5.23
C PHE A 35 -10.90 -23.57 6.09
N GLN A 36 -10.98 -23.67 7.41
CA GLN A 36 -10.02 -23.04 8.30
C GLN A 36 -8.61 -23.66 8.17
N ALA A 37 -8.52 -24.98 7.99
CA ALA A 37 -7.26 -25.69 7.78
C ALA A 37 -6.67 -25.39 6.38
N ILE A 38 -7.48 -25.38 5.33
CA ILE A 38 -7.07 -25.01 3.97
C ILE A 38 -6.61 -23.55 3.94
N GLY A 39 -7.37 -22.63 4.56
CA GLY A 39 -6.99 -21.23 4.65
C GLY A 39 -5.69 -20.96 5.43
N GLN A 40 -5.30 -21.84 6.35
CA GLN A 40 -4.03 -21.76 7.08
C GLN A 40 -2.87 -22.45 6.36
N VAL A 41 -3.12 -23.56 5.65
CA VAL A 41 -2.10 -24.29 4.86
C VAL A 41 -1.76 -23.52 3.58
N GLU A 42 -2.75 -22.91 2.90
CA GLU A 42 -2.52 -22.08 1.71
C GLU A 42 -1.75 -20.81 2.04
N LEU A 43 -1.90 -20.24 3.24
CA LEU A 43 -1.14 -19.07 3.66
C LEU A 43 0.32 -19.40 4.02
N ALA A 44 0.58 -20.60 4.56
CA ALA A 44 1.94 -21.04 4.89
C ALA A 44 2.73 -21.45 3.63
N ASP A 45 2.09 -22.12 2.67
CA ASP A 45 2.73 -22.55 1.41
C ASP A 45 2.87 -21.40 0.39
N ALA A 46 1.92 -20.45 0.34
CA ALA A 46 2.00 -19.31 -0.57
C ALA A 46 3.12 -18.31 -0.21
N ILE A 47 3.64 -18.36 1.02
CA ILE A 47 4.78 -17.55 1.46
C ILE A 47 6.12 -18.19 1.03
N VAL A 48 6.18 -19.50 0.76
CA VAL A 48 7.44 -20.23 0.50
C VAL A 48 7.64 -20.61 -0.98
N GLU A 49 6.57 -20.89 -1.76
CA GLU A 49 6.70 -21.39 -3.16
C GLU A 49 5.95 -20.54 -4.21
N GLY A 50 5.96 -19.21 -4.05
CA GLY A 50 5.08 -18.27 -4.75
C GLY A 50 5.08 -18.26 -6.29
N GLU A 51 6.03 -18.92 -6.98
CA GLU A 51 6.09 -18.90 -8.45
C GLU A 51 5.64 -20.20 -9.13
N SER A 52 6.02 -21.37 -8.62
CA SER A 52 5.65 -22.65 -9.24
C SER A 52 4.16 -22.96 -9.06
N LYS A 53 3.59 -22.57 -7.91
CA LYS A 53 2.16 -22.75 -7.61
C LYS A 53 1.27 -21.64 -8.14
N ALA A 54 1.77 -20.48 -8.59
CA ALA A 54 0.94 -19.49 -9.29
C ALA A 54 0.42 -20.04 -10.64
N LYS A 55 1.23 -20.86 -11.33
CA LYS A 55 0.77 -21.63 -12.50
C LYS A 55 -0.22 -22.74 -12.13
N ALA A 56 -0.02 -23.41 -10.99
CA ALA A 56 -0.97 -24.42 -10.48
C ALA A 56 -2.29 -23.79 -9.98
N LEU A 57 -2.26 -22.57 -9.43
CA LEU A 57 -3.42 -21.77 -9.04
C LEU A 57 -4.21 -21.32 -10.27
N PHE A 58 -3.56 -21.03 -11.40
CA PHE A 58 -4.27 -20.79 -12.67
C PHE A 58 -5.02 -22.03 -13.18
N VAL A 59 -4.46 -23.23 -12.97
CA VAL A 59 -5.12 -24.51 -13.30
C VAL A 59 -6.22 -24.84 -12.27
N SER A 60 -6.01 -24.51 -11.00
CA SER A 60 -7.00 -24.60 -9.92
C SER A 60 -8.19 -23.68 -10.17
N ILE A 61 -7.97 -22.42 -10.57
CA ILE A 61 -9.06 -21.48 -10.90
C ILE A 61 -9.84 -21.95 -12.13
N LYS A 62 -9.19 -22.48 -13.17
CA LYS A 62 -9.90 -23.06 -14.32
C LYS A 62 -10.69 -24.32 -13.95
N SER A 63 -10.21 -25.13 -13.02
CA SER A 63 -10.92 -26.33 -12.54
C SER A 63 -12.01 -26.00 -11.53
N LEU A 64 -11.83 -24.98 -10.69
CA LEU A 64 -12.89 -24.37 -9.86
C LEU A 64 -13.94 -23.71 -10.75
N GLN A 65 -13.55 -23.02 -11.82
CA GLN A 65 -14.48 -22.44 -12.79
C GLN A 65 -15.23 -23.55 -13.54
N LYS A 66 -14.59 -24.69 -13.86
CA LYS A 66 -15.26 -25.88 -14.40
C LYS A 66 -16.14 -26.62 -13.39
N ALA A 67 -15.77 -26.63 -12.11
CA ALA A 67 -16.55 -27.23 -11.02
C ALA A 67 -17.69 -26.32 -10.54
N LEU A 68 -17.56 -25.01 -10.74
CA LEU A 68 -18.56 -23.97 -10.50
C LEU A 68 -19.44 -23.69 -11.71
N ILE A 69 -19.17 -24.27 -12.89
CA ILE A 69 -20.17 -24.40 -13.96
C ILE A 69 -21.11 -25.51 -13.51
N PRO A 70 -22.28 -25.18 -12.93
CA PRO A 70 -23.15 -26.19 -12.35
C PRO A 70 -23.89 -26.83 -13.52
N HIS A 71 -23.58 -28.09 -13.83
CA HIS A 71 -24.20 -28.73 -14.98
C HIS A 71 -25.73 -28.88 -14.86
N ARG A 72 -26.37 -28.67 -13.68
CA ARG A 72 -27.84 -28.73 -13.51
C ARG A 72 -28.42 -27.91 -12.33
N LEU A 73 -28.02 -26.64 -12.14
CA LEU A 73 -28.71 -25.71 -11.21
C LEU A 73 -29.01 -24.37 -11.89
N SER A 74 -29.82 -24.41 -12.95
CA SER A 74 -30.16 -23.24 -13.78
C SER A 74 -31.18 -22.27 -13.16
N PHE A 75 -31.67 -22.52 -11.94
CA PHE A 75 -32.72 -21.69 -11.32
C PHE A 75 -32.27 -20.75 -10.20
N SER A 76 -31.06 -20.91 -9.64
CA SER A 76 -30.59 -20.05 -8.52
C SER A 76 -29.52 -19.03 -8.93
N MET A 77 -28.99 -19.10 -10.15
CA MET A 77 -27.88 -18.26 -10.60
C MET A 77 -28.19 -16.74 -10.56
N PRO A 78 -29.38 -16.27 -10.98
CA PRO A 78 -29.73 -14.84 -10.89
C PRO A 78 -29.77 -14.35 -9.44
N VAL A 79 -30.30 -15.17 -8.53
CA VAL A 79 -30.40 -14.82 -7.11
C VAL A 79 -29.02 -14.72 -6.48
N THR A 80 -28.12 -15.68 -6.75
CA THR A 80 -26.74 -15.58 -6.25
C THR A 80 -25.98 -14.40 -6.83
N MET A 81 -26.18 -14.07 -8.10
CA MET A 81 -25.51 -12.94 -8.73
C MET A 81 -26.03 -11.60 -8.19
N VAL A 82 -27.34 -11.46 -8.01
CA VAL A 82 -27.98 -10.29 -7.39
C VAL A 82 -27.57 -10.18 -5.91
N THR A 83 -27.48 -11.29 -5.18
CA THR A 83 -27.03 -11.27 -3.77
C THR A 83 -25.56 -10.87 -3.68
N MET A 84 -24.69 -11.40 -4.55
CA MET A 84 -23.30 -10.93 -4.66
C MET A 84 -23.24 -9.45 -5.01
N LEU A 85 -24.05 -8.98 -5.97
CA LEU A 85 -24.08 -7.58 -6.38
C LEU A 85 -24.57 -6.68 -5.25
N ILE A 86 -25.58 -7.08 -4.48
CA ILE A 86 -26.10 -6.33 -3.33
C ILE A 86 -25.09 -6.32 -2.19
N VAL A 87 -24.40 -7.44 -1.93
CA VAL A 87 -23.29 -7.48 -0.96
C VAL A 87 -22.14 -6.59 -1.44
N PHE A 88 -21.86 -6.55 -2.74
CA PHE A 88 -20.86 -5.67 -3.34
C PHE A 88 -21.27 -4.20 -3.26
N LEU A 89 -22.51 -3.85 -3.59
CA LEU A 89 -23.07 -2.49 -3.53
C LEU A 89 -23.17 -1.99 -2.09
N GLY A 90 -23.62 -2.83 -1.16
CA GLY A 90 -23.60 -2.55 0.27
C GLY A 90 -22.17 -2.30 0.77
N SER A 91 -21.18 -3.04 0.24
CA SER A 91 -19.78 -2.83 0.56
C SER A 91 -19.21 -1.49 0.04
N LEU A 92 -19.75 -0.94 -1.05
CA LEU A 92 -19.33 0.36 -1.60
C LEU A 92 -19.72 1.54 -0.70
N VAL A 93 -20.92 1.52 -0.11
CA VAL A 93 -21.38 2.60 0.80
C VAL A 93 -20.58 2.58 2.10
N THR A 94 -20.27 1.40 2.64
CA THR A 94 -19.29 1.26 3.74
C THR A 94 -17.87 1.56 3.32
N GLY A 95 -17.55 1.49 2.03
CA GLY A 95 -16.21 1.71 1.49
C GLY A 95 -15.71 3.14 1.71
N VAL A 96 -16.58 4.14 1.53
CA VAL A 96 -16.21 5.55 1.76
C VAL A 96 -15.93 5.82 3.24
N ALA A 97 -16.74 5.27 4.15
CA ALA A 97 -16.50 5.38 5.59
C ALA A 97 -15.24 4.59 6.02
N ALA A 98 -15.00 3.42 5.42
CA ALA A 98 -13.84 2.59 5.70
C ALA A 98 -12.54 3.21 5.19
N GLN A 99 -12.55 3.98 4.10
CA GLN A 99 -11.37 4.69 3.62
C GLN A 99 -10.84 5.71 4.64
N GLY A 100 -11.73 6.36 5.41
CA GLY A 100 -11.32 7.26 6.50
C GLY A 100 -10.82 6.56 7.76
N ALA A 101 -11.09 5.26 7.92
CA ALA A 101 -10.85 4.55 9.17
C ALA A 101 -9.35 4.44 9.50
N GLY A 102 -8.98 4.92 10.68
CA GLY A 102 -7.63 4.80 11.24
C GLY A 102 -7.41 3.43 11.90
N PRO A 103 -6.15 3.07 12.23
CA PRO A 103 -5.84 1.77 12.83
C PRO A 103 -6.54 1.47 14.16
N SER A 104 -7.00 2.47 14.90
CA SER A 104 -7.82 2.33 16.12
C SER A 104 -9.30 2.06 15.84
N ASP A 105 -9.80 2.40 14.65
CA ASP A 105 -11.23 2.31 14.34
C ASP A 105 -11.67 0.85 14.11
N THR A 106 -12.93 0.57 14.47
CA THR A 106 -13.55 -0.74 14.26
C THR A 106 -13.70 -1.09 12.79
N LEU A 107 -13.77 -0.11 11.88
CA LEU A 107 -13.87 -0.33 10.43
C LEU A 107 -12.53 -0.55 9.73
N PHE A 108 -11.41 -0.47 10.47
CA PHE A 108 -10.08 -0.63 9.90
C PHE A 108 -9.84 -2.01 9.27
N TRP A 109 -10.47 -3.07 9.81
CA TRP A 109 -10.35 -4.40 9.20
C TRP A 109 -10.94 -4.42 7.78
N ALA A 110 -12.05 -3.69 7.55
CA ALA A 110 -12.69 -3.60 6.24
C ALA A 110 -11.80 -2.82 5.27
N LYS A 111 -11.15 -1.75 5.74
CA LYS A 111 -10.14 -1.02 4.98
C LYS A 111 -9.00 -1.92 4.52
N LYS A 112 -8.45 -2.74 5.43
CA LYS A 112 -7.39 -3.72 5.08
C LYS A 112 -7.85 -4.74 4.03
N VAL A 113 -9.12 -5.13 4.04
CA VAL A 113 -9.67 -6.01 2.99
C VAL A 113 -9.71 -5.28 1.65
N LEU A 114 -10.21 -4.04 1.62
CA LEU A 114 -10.24 -3.23 0.39
C LEU A 114 -8.83 -2.98 -0.17
N GLU A 115 -7.86 -2.67 0.70
CA GLU A 115 -6.46 -2.49 0.30
C GLU A 115 -5.86 -3.77 -0.31
N LYS A 116 -6.14 -4.95 0.28
CA LYS A 116 -5.72 -6.23 -0.29
C LYS A 116 -6.34 -6.48 -1.66
N VAL A 117 -7.61 -6.10 -1.82
CA VAL A 117 -8.32 -6.19 -3.09
C VAL A 117 -7.68 -5.25 -4.11
N GLU A 118 -7.38 -4.00 -3.74
CA GLU A 118 -6.70 -3.03 -4.60
C GLU A 118 -5.32 -3.51 -5.04
N ILE A 119 -4.53 -4.05 -4.11
CA ILE A 119 -3.24 -4.69 -4.42
C ILE A 119 -3.43 -5.88 -5.36
N ALA A 120 -4.49 -6.69 -5.19
CA ALA A 120 -4.76 -7.83 -6.06
C ALA A 120 -5.17 -7.40 -7.48
N PHE A 121 -5.92 -6.30 -7.62
CA PHE A 121 -6.31 -5.71 -8.90
C PHE A 121 -5.16 -4.98 -9.61
N ALA A 122 -4.13 -4.55 -8.89
CA ALA A 122 -2.91 -4.03 -9.50
C ALA A 122 -2.12 -5.16 -10.19
N THR A 123 -2.33 -5.30 -11.50
CA THR A 123 -1.77 -6.40 -12.30
C THR A 123 -0.27 -6.25 -12.56
N ASN A 124 0.20 -5.04 -12.80
CA ASN A 124 1.61 -4.78 -13.06
C ASN A 124 2.40 -4.49 -11.75
N PRO A 125 3.70 -4.86 -11.68
CA PRO A 125 4.52 -4.68 -10.48
C PRO A 125 4.65 -3.22 -10.01
N ILE A 126 4.70 -2.27 -10.95
CA ILE A 126 4.85 -0.83 -10.66
C ILE A 126 3.60 -0.29 -9.95
N SER A 127 2.42 -0.61 -10.46
CA SER A 127 1.12 -0.27 -9.85
C SER A 127 0.97 -0.92 -8.49
N LYS A 128 1.40 -2.18 -8.33
CA LYS A 128 1.43 -2.84 -7.00
C LYS A 128 2.32 -2.10 -6.03
N ALA A 129 3.53 -1.74 -6.45
CA ALA A 129 4.47 -0.98 -5.64
C ALA A 129 3.89 0.40 -5.27
N LYS A 130 3.28 1.10 -6.24
CA LYS A 130 2.61 2.39 -6.02
C LYS A 130 1.50 2.28 -4.97
N VAL A 131 0.55 1.37 -5.15
CA VAL A 131 -0.56 1.16 -4.19
C VAL A 131 -0.01 0.83 -2.81
N THR A 132 1.00 -0.03 -2.72
CA THR A 132 1.57 -0.42 -1.43
C THR A 132 2.33 0.74 -0.76
N ILE A 133 3.03 1.57 -1.52
CA ILE A 133 3.66 2.81 -1.02
C ILE A 133 2.61 3.80 -0.55
N ASP A 134 1.50 3.96 -1.29
CA ASP A 134 0.42 4.86 -0.91
C ASP A 134 -0.25 4.40 0.40
N ILE A 135 -0.48 3.09 0.58
CA ILE A 135 -0.94 2.50 1.86
C ILE A 135 0.07 2.79 2.98
N ALA A 136 1.37 2.59 2.74
CA ALA A 136 2.40 2.83 3.74
C ALA A 136 2.49 4.32 4.13
N THR A 137 2.33 5.23 3.16
CA THR A 137 2.25 6.68 3.37
C THR A 137 1.07 7.04 4.25
N GLU A 138 -0.08 6.44 3.99
CA GLU A 138 -1.28 6.66 4.79
C GLU A 138 -1.11 6.15 6.22
N ARG A 139 -0.54 4.95 6.41
CA ARG A 139 -0.22 4.43 7.76
C ARG A 139 0.71 5.36 8.53
N LEU A 140 1.63 6.03 7.84
CA LEU A 140 2.53 6.99 8.47
C LEU A 140 1.82 8.27 8.92
N LYS A 141 0.84 8.76 8.14
CA LYS A 141 0.00 9.90 8.56
C LYS A 141 -0.79 9.61 9.84
N TYR A 142 -1.30 8.40 9.99
CA TYR A 142 -1.98 8.01 11.24
C TYR A 142 -1.03 8.00 12.45
N LEU A 143 0.27 7.78 12.21
CA LEU A 143 1.26 7.74 13.26
C LEU A 143 1.48 9.12 13.88
N GLU A 144 1.50 10.16 13.04
CA GLU A 144 1.56 11.58 13.46
C GLU A 144 0.36 11.95 14.33
N GLY A 145 -0.85 11.52 13.94
CA GLY A 145 -2.07 11.78 14.71
C GLY A 145 -2.22 10.95 15.98
N SER A 146 -1.44 9.87 16.14
CA SER A 146 -1.53 8.95 17.29
C SER A 146 -0.50 9.22 18.38
N VAL A 147 0.34 10.25 18.22
CA VAL A 147 1.31 10.66 19.23
C VAL A 147 0.56 11.16 20.47
N GLY A 148 0.61 10.39 21.55
CA GLY A 148 -0.09 10.69 22.81
C GLY A 148 -0.97 9.54 23.33
N GLU A 149 -1.26 8.54 22.50
CA GLU A 149 -2.12 7.40 22.88
C GLU A 149 -1.36 6.08 22.68
N GLU A 150 -0.66 5.59 23.71
CA GLU A 150 0.36 4.51 23.58
C GLU A 150 -0.16 3.22 22.93
N GLN A 151 -1.38 2.80 23.27
CA GLN A 151 -1.99 1.60 22.69
C GLN A 151 -2.23 1.77 21.19
N THR A 152 -2.76 2.91 20.78
CA THR A 152 -2.98 3.25 19.37
C THR A 152 -1.65 3.38 18.64
N LEU A 153 -0.67 4.05 19.25
CA LEU A 153 0.65 4.26 18.68
C LEU A 153 1.37 2.94 18.36
N SER A 154 1.39 1.99 19.29
CA SER A 154 2.03 0.68 19.07
C SER A 154 1.39 -0.11 17.93
N LYS A 155 0.06 -0.03 17.77
CA LYS A 155 -0.69 -0.69 16.69
C LYS A 155 -0.38 -0.04 15.35
N VAL A 156 -0.40 1.29 15.28
CA VAL A 156 -0.10 2.06 14.05
C VAL A 156 1.35 1.84 13.62
N LEU A 157 2.29 1.81 14.56
CA LEU A 157 3.70 1.49 14.32
C LEU A 157 3.87 0.12 13.64
N ARG A 158 3.20 -0.92 14.16
CA ARG A 158 3.24 -2.27 13.57
C ARG A 158 2.62 -2.31 12.17
N GLU A 159 1.47 -1.65 11.96
CA GLU A 159 0.81 -1.59 10.66
C GLU A 159 1.65 -0.82 9.62
N SER A 160 2.30 0.28 10.03
CA SER A 160 3.24 1.04 9.20
C SER A 160 4.43 0.17 8.79
N GLN A 161 5.00 -0.59 9.73
CA GLN A 161 6.10 -1.52 9.45
C GLN A 161 5.69 -2.58 8.40
N VAL A 162 4.53 -3.22 8.58
CA VAL A 162 4.03 -4.24 7.64
C VAL A 162 3.86 -3.64 6.24
N ALA A 163 3.30 -2.43 6.15
CA ALA A 163 3.09 -1.74 4.87
C ALA A 163 4.43 -1.42 4.18
N LEU A 164 5.45 -0.98 4.93
CA LEU A 164 6.78 -0.69 4.37
C LEU A 164 7.52 -1.93 3.89
N VAL A 165 7.45 -3.03 4.64
CA VAL A 165 8.03 -4.32 4.21
C VAL A 165 7.37 -4.79 2.92
N SER A 166 6.03 -4.67 2.84
CA SER A 166 5.29 -5.00 1.62
C SER A 166 5.69 -4.08 0.45
N ALA A 167 5.86 -2.77 0.70
CA ALA A 167 6.25 -1.79 -0.32
C ALA A 167 7.65 -2.10 -0.87
N LYS A 168 8.61 -2.44 0.00
CA LYS A 168 9.95 -2.89 -0.41
C LYS A 168 9.87 -4.14 -1.28
N ALA A 169 9.09 -5.14 -0.88
CA ALA A 169 8.95 -6.37 -1.65
C ALA A 169 8.35 -6.12 -3.03
N ALA A 170 7.35 -5.24 -3.13
CA ALA A 170 6.75 -4.84 -4.40
C ALA A 170 7.72 -4.05 -5.29
N LEU A 171 8.51 -3.14 -4.71
CA LEU A 171 9.57 -2.40 -5.41
C LEU A 171 10.66 -3.33 -5.96
N LYS A 172 11.12 -4.30 -5.16
CA LYS A 172 12.09 -5.30 -5.60
C LYS A 172 11.58 -6.07 -6.82
N LYS A 173 10.32 -6.52 -6.78
CA LYS A 173 9.68 -7.17 -7.94
C LYS A 173 9.55 -6.23 -9.15
N ALA A 174 9.30 -4.94 -8.93
CA ALA A 174 9.24 -3.97 -10.02
C ALA A 174 10.62 -3.76 -10.67
N GLN A 175 11.69 -3.71 -9.87
CA GLN A 175 13.07 -3.63 -10.33
C GLN A 175 13.50 -4.88 -11.13
N GLU A 176 13.22 -6.07 -10.60
CA GLU A 176 13.58 -7.35 -11.25
C GLU A 176 12.93 -7.53 -12.63
N ASN A 177 11.73 -7.00 -12.82
CA ASN A 177 10.98 -7.15 -14.07
C ASN A 177 11.42 -6.19 -15.18
N ASN A 178 12.43 -5.33 -14.96
CA ASN A 178 12.96 -4.35 -15.95
C ASN A 178 11.88 -3.51 -16.67
N GLN A 179 10.68 -3.38 -16.08
CA GLN A 179 9.61 -2.57 -16.66
C GLN A 179 9.89 -1.12 -16.31
N ASN A 180 10.23 -0.31 -17.31
CA ASN A 180 10.34 1.15 -17.25
C ASN A 180 11.17 1.69 -16.06
N THR A 181 12.49 1.84 -16.28
CA THR A 181 13.45 2.42 -15.32
C THR A 181 12.97 3.73 -14.68
N SER A 182 12.37 4.63 -15.46
CA SER A 182 11.90 5.94 -14.97
C SER A 182 10.78 5.83 -13.92
N GLY A 183 9.82 4.93 -14.09
CA GLY A 183 8.71 4.77 -13.13
C GLY A 183 9.15 4.11 -11.83
N VAL A 184 10.10 3.18 -11.91
CA VAL A 184 10.66 2.51 -10.73
C VAL A 184 11.52 3.46 -9.91
N GLU A 185 12.32 4.32 -10.56
CA GLU A 185 13.14 5.32 -9.89
C GLU A 185 12.30 6.30 -9.07
N GLU A 186 11.19 6.80 -9.62
CA GLU A 186 10.26 7.66 -8.89
C GLU A 186 9.72 6.96 -7.63
N LEU A 187 9.30 5.70 -7.75
CA LEU A 187 8.78 4.93 -6.61
C LEU A 187 9.85 4.63 -5.56
N VAL A 188 11.10 4.37 -5.98
CA VAL A 188 12.24 4.23 -5.06
C VAL A 188 12.50 5.53 -4.31
N ASN A 189 12.47 6.68 -4.99
CA ASN A 189 12.63 7.99 -4.36
C ASN A 189 11.50 8.28 -3.35
N ARG A 190 10.24 7.96 -3.71
CA ARG A 190 9.09 8.08 -2.80
C ARG A 190 9.21 7.15 -1.59
N PHE A 191 9.68 5.92 -1.78
CA PHE A 191 9.89 4.98 -0.68
C PHE A 191 11.03 5.43 0.23
N SER A 192 12.13 5.92 -0.31
CA SER A 192 13.24 6.48 0.47
C SER A 192 12.81 7.70 1.29
N ALA A 193 12.00 8.60 0.71
CA ALA A 193 11.40 9.71 1.45
C ALA A 193 10.54 9.21 2.62
N LEU A 194 9.70 8.19 2.36
CA LEU A 194 8.84 7.59 3.38
C LEU A 194 9.64 6.94 4.52
N LEU A 195 10.76 6.28 4.22
CA LEU A 195 11.66 5.74 5.24
C LEU A 195 12.28 6.84 6.11
N ASN A 196 12.65 7.97 5.50
CA ASN A 196 13.19 9.13 6.22
C ASN A 196 12.14 9.82 7.10
N ASP A 197 10.92 9.96 6.60
CA ASP A 197 9.78 10.49 7.38
C ASP A 197 9.53 9.58 8.59
N GLN A 198 9.51 8.25 8.40
CA GLN A 198 9.33 7.32 9.51
C GLN A 198 10.46 7.40 10.53
N ARG A 199 11.72 7.53 10.10
CA ARG A 199 12.84 7.71 11.03
C ARG A 199 12.73 8.96 11.88
N THR A 200 12.31 10.05 11.25
CA THR A 200 12.09 11.32 11.95
C THR A 200 11.01 11.16 13.00
N LEU A 201 9.89 10.53 12.64
CA LEU A 201 8.79 10.26 13.58
C LEU A 201 9.21 9.33 14.72
N LEU A 202 9.93 8.25 14.43
CA LEU A 202 10.45 7.33 15.45
C LEU A 202 11.40 8.03 16.42
N THR A 203 12.24 8.93 15.91
CA THR A 203 13.18 9.72 16.74
C THR A 203 12.41 10.70 17.63
N ASN A 204 11.38 11.36 17.09
CA ASN A 204 10.53 12.25 17.87
C ASN A 204 9.76 11.51 18.97
N ILE A 205 9.26 10.30 18.69
CA ILE A 205 8.59 9.45 19.68
C ILE A 205 9.56 9.02 20.79
N GLU A 206 10.79 8.66 20.44
CA GLU A 206 11.83 8.26 21.40
C GLU A 206 12.22 9.41 22.32
N GLN A 207 12.37 10.62 21.77
CA GLN A 207 12.67 11.85 22.53
C GLN A 207 11.48 12.35 23.35
N GLY A 208 10.26 12.10 22.89
CA GLY A 208 9.01 12.51 23.54
C GLY A 208 8.65 11.74 24.82
N GLY A 209 9.52 10.87 25.32
CA GLY A 209 9.32 10.17 26.60
C GLY A 209 8.34 9.00 26.53
N ALA A 210 8.15 8.37 25.36
CA ALA A 210 7.27 7.22 25.22
C ALA A 210 7.65 6.05 26.16
N GLY A 211 6.66 5.27 26.61
CA GLY A 211 6.86 4.10 27.45
C GLY A 211 7.78 3.04 26.84
N ASP A 212 8.31 2.15 27.70
CA ASP A 212 9.33 1.16 27.31
C ASP A 212 8.86 0.18 26.22
N GLU A 213 7.56 -0.12 26.16
CA GLU A 213 6.99 -0.98 25.12
C GLU A 213 7.02 -0.31 23.73
N VAL A 214 6.74 1.00 23.68
CA VAL A 214 6.85 1.79 22.45
C VAL A 214 8.30 1.85 22.01
N LYS A 215 9.24 2.10 22.93
CA LYS A 215 10.69 2.10 22.63
C LYS A 215 11.17 0.76 22.07
N LYS A 216 10.76 -0.37 22.64
CA LYS A 216 11.07 -1.72 22.10
C LYS A 216 10.55 -1.88 20.67
N THR A 217 9.34 -1.41 20.41
CA THR A 217 8.73 -1.45 19.07
C THR A 217 9.48 -0.56 18.09
N VAL A 218 9.86 0.65 18.51
CA VAL A 218 10.68 1.59 17.73
C VAL A 218 12.03 0.98 17.36
N VAL A 219 12.71 0.32 18.31
CA VAL A 219 13.99 -0.36 18.04
C VAL A 219 13.82 -1.49 17.02
N ALA A 220 12.81 -2.33 17.18
CA ALA A 220 12.51 -3.42 16.24
C ALA A 220 12.22 -2.89 14.82
N ILE A 221 11.50 -1.77 14.72
CA ILE A 221 11.22 -1.11 13.45
C ILE A 221 12.50 -0.53 12.86
N ARG A 222 13.33 0.16 13.67
CA ARG A 222 14.60 0.74 13.20
C ARG A 222 15.53 -0.33 12.62
N GLU A 223 15.61 -1.50 13.25
CA GLU A 223 16.38 -2.64 12.71
C GLU A 223 15.76 -3.18 11.42
N ALA A 224 14.43 -3.31 11.35
CA ALA A 224 13.76 -3.69 10.10
C ALA A 224 13.97 -2.66 8.98
N LEU A 225 14.06 -1.36 9.30
CA LEU A 225 14.33 -0.29 8.34
C LEU A 225 15.78 -0.30 7.86
N LYS A 226 16.75 -0.60 8.72
CA LYS A 226 18.15 -0.82 8.28
C LYS A 226 18.24 -1.97 7.28
N GLU A 227 17.50 -3.04 7.53
CA GLU A 227 17.40 -4.14 6.56
C GLU A 227 16.67 -3.70 5.29
N ALA A 228 15.67 -2.82 5.41
CA ALA A 228 14.94 -2.25 4.28
C ALA A 228 15.83 -1.36 3.39
N GLU A 229 16.78 -0.63 3.96
CA GLU A 229 17.69 0.27 3.25
C GLU A 229 18.82 -0.38 2.50
N LYS A 230 19.21 -1.61 2.88
CA LYS A 230 20.24 -2.33 2.12
C LYS A 230 19.83 -2.27 0.66
N PRO A 231 20.69 -1.71 -0.22
CA PRO A 231 20.35 -1.54 -1.63
C PRO A 231 19.90 -2.91 -2.10
N VAL A 232 18.76 -2.94 -2.77
CA VAL A 232 18.28 -4.15 -3.43
C VAL A 232 19.33 -4.45 -4.49
N LYS A 233 20.37 -5.19 -4.09
CA LYS A 233 21.38 -5.69 -5.00
C LYS A 233 20.59 -6.60 -5.91
N SER A 234 20.39 -6.17 -7.15
CA SER A 234 19.99 -7.07 -8.20
C SER A 234 21.12 -8.08 -8.30
N ASP A 235 20.92 -9.27 -7.69
CA ASP A 235 21.74 -10.45 -7.96
C ASP A 235 21.40 -10.93 -9.39
N THR A 236 21.63 -10.05 -10.37
CA THR A 236 21.58 -10.39 -11.78
C THR A 236 22.83 -11.22 -12.02
N THR A 237 22.66 -12.54 -11.88
CA THR A 237 23.63 -13.51 -12.36
C THR A 237 23.79 -13.27 -13.85
N THR A 238 24.94 -12.72 -14.22
CA THR A 238 25.37 -12.35 -15.56
C THR A 238 25.18 -13.53 -16.52
N SER A 239 24.14 -13.47 -17.36
CA SER A 239 24.15 -14.20 -18.63
C SER A 239 24.93 -13.38 -19.63
N THR A 240 26.06 -13.94 -20.04
CA THR A 240 27.00 -13.46 -21.05
C THR A 240 26.28 -13.02 -22.32
N SER A 241 26.37 -11.74 -22.69
CA SER A 241 26.10 -11.30 -24.06
C SER A 241 26.79 -9.97 -24.39
N VAL A 242 27.88 -10.10 -25.15
CA VAL A 242 28.47 -9.19 -26.15
C VAL A 242 28.75 -7.73 -25.73
N ALA A 243 30.05 -7.42 -25.77
CA ALA A 243 30.65 -6.10 -25.59
C ALA A 243 29.98 -5.02 -26.46
N ALA A 244 29.38 -4.03 -25.80
CA ALA A 244 29.06 -2.73 -26.37
C ALA A 244 29.87 -1.65 -25.62
N LYS A 245 30.41 -0.71 -26.40
CA LYS A 245 31.28 0.40 -25.98
C LYS A 245 30.70 1.21 -24.79
N PRO A 246 31.58 1.83 -23.98
CA PRO A 246 31.16 2.70 -22.88
C PRO A 246 30.50 3.97 -23.44
N VAL A 247 29.26 4.21 -23.03
CA VAL A 247 28.61 5.53 -23.17
C VAL A 247 28.79 6.24 -21.82
N GLU A 248 29.42 7.41 -21.87
CA GLU A 248 29.65 8.30 -20.75
C GLU A 248 28.37 8.56 -19.95
N ALA A 249 28.43 8.31 -18.65
CA ALA A 249 27.39 8.68 -17.70
C ALA A 249 27.30 10.21 -17.64
N THR A 250 26.21 10.74 -18.21
CA THR A 250 25.84 12.15 -18.09
C THR A 250 25.36 12.40 -16.66
N VAL A 251 26.05 13.30 -15.95
CA VAL A 251 25.69 13.77 -14.60
C VAL A 251 24.24 14.30 -14.61
N PRO A 252 23.39 13.97 -13.63
CA PRO A 252 22.04 14.50 -13.58
C PRO A 252 22.07 16.03 -13.50
N ALA A 253 21.47 16.67 -14.51
CA ALA A 253 21.35 18.11 -14.60
C ALA A 253 20.63 18.68 -13.38
N GLU A 254 21.17 19.75 -12.81
CA GLU A 254 20.58 20.51 -11.71
C GLU A 254 19.12 20.84 -12.04
N SER A 255 18.19 20.49 -11.13
CA SER A 255 16.77 20.74 -11.34
C SER A 255 16.54 22.25 -11.50
N PRO A 256 15.92 22.70 -12.62
CA PRO A 256 15.83 24.11 -12.97
C PRO A 256 15.19 24.90 -11.82
N THR A 257 15.83 25.98 -11.40
CA THR A 257 15.21 26.96 -10.51
C THR A 257 14.15 27.71 -11.30
N LEU A 258 12.89 27.53 -10.89
CA LEU A 258 11.76 28.29 -11.40
C LEU A 258 11.94 29.77 -11.04
N SER A 259 11.89 30.66 -12.03
CA SER A 259 11.94 32.10 -11.83
C SER A 259 10.94 32.81 -12.75
N GLY A 260 10.37 33.90 -12.25
CA GLY A 260 9.36 34.69 -12.98
C GLY A 260 7.94 34.16 -12.86
N ARG A 261 7.04 34.71 -13.67
CA ARG A 261 5.61 34.36 -13.67
C ARG A 261 5.37 33.13 -14.55
N LEU A 262 4.93 32.04 -13.94
CA LEU A 262 4.68 30.79 -14.65
C LEU A 262 3.50 30.01 -14.06
N THR A 263 2.94 29.13 -14.87
CA THR A 263 1.89 28.19 -14.47
C THR A 263 2.50 26.81 -14.30
N THR A 264 2.29 26.20 -13.14
CA THR A 264 2.83 24.89 -12.80
C THR A 264 1.81 24.05 -12.04
N THR A 265 2.08 22.74 -11.97
CA THR A 265 1.33 21.81 -11.13
C THR A 265 2.18 21.43 -9.93
N GLY A 266 1.61 21.53 -8.73
CA GLY A 266 2.31 21.18 -7.49
C GLY A 266 1.37 20.59 -6.45
N ARG A 267 1.91 20.26 -5.29
CA ARG A 267 1.14 19.74 -4.15
C ARG A 267 1.39 20.63 -2.94
N PHE A 268 0.34 21.07 -2.25
CA PHE A 268 0.54 21.74 -0.97
C PHE A 268 0.93 20.72 0.11
N GLY A 269 1.88 21.08 0.95
CA GLY A 269 2.26 20.32 2.13
C GLY A 269 2.66 21.26 3.25
N THR A 270 3.32 20.73 4.27
CA THR A 270 3.77 21.49 5.43
C THR A 270 5.26 21.32 5.64
N SER A 271 5.98 22.41 5.90
CA SER A 271 7.37 22.40 6.34
C SER A 271 7.51 23.34 7.54
N SER A 272 8.04 22.84 8.65
CA SER A 272 8.15 23.60 9.91
C SER A 272 6.82 24.22 10.38
N GLY A 273 5.70 23.53 10.13
CA GLY A 273 4.35 23.99 10.50
C GLY A 273 3.74 25.04 9.57
N GLN A 274 4.46 25.50 8.53
CA GLN A 274 3.94 26.43 7.53
C GLN A 274 3.55 25.70 6.25
N VAL A 275 2.52 26.19 5.56
CA VAL A 275 2.09 25.64 4.27
C VAL A 275 3.10 26.00 3.19
N VAL A 276 3.62 25.00 2.49
CA VAL A 276 4.58 25.13 1.40
C VAL A 276 4.05 24.47 0.14
N LEU A 277 4.56 24.90 -1.02
CA LEU A 277 4.22 24.32 -2.32
C LEU A 277 5.35 23.39 -2.78
N PHE A 278 5.04 22.12 -3.02
CA PHE A 278 5.97 21.17 -3.64
C PHE A 278 5.77 21.15 -5.15
N VAL A 279 6.82 21.45 -5.92
CA VAL A 279 6.86 21.30 -7.39
C VAL A 279 8.00 20.36 -7.74
N GLY A 280 7.66 19.12 -8.12
CA GLY A 280 8.65 18.05 -8.24
C GLY A 280 9.29 17.74 -6.89
N SER A 281 10.63 17.80 -6.83
CA SER A 281 11.44 17.56 -5.62
C SER A 281 11.73 18.83 -4.81
N LYS A 282 11.41 20.02 -5.32
CA LYS A 282 11.65 21.31 -4.62
C LYS A 282 10.38 21.78 -3.91
N PHE A 283 10.57 22.44 -2.77
CA PHE A 283 9.50 23.14 -2.08
C PHE A 283 9.72 24.65 -2.14
N TYR A 284 8.62 25.39 -2.20
CA TYR A 284 8.59 26.85 -2.25
C TYR A 284 7.78 27.39 -1.07
N GLN A 285 8.34 28.38 -0.37
CA GLN A 285 7.66 29.13 0.67
C GLN A 285 6.61 30.04 0.04
N ILE A 286 5.39 29.98 0.55
CA ILE A 286 4.27 30.73 0.00
C ILE A 286 4.22 32.09 0.71
N ILE A 287 4.50 33.16 -0.03
CA ILE A 287 4.45 34.53 0.51
C ILE A 287 3.00 35.00 0.61
N SER A 288 2.22 34.76 -0.44
CA SER A 288 0.82 35.20 -0.56
C SER A 288 0.03 34.25 -1.45
N ALA A 289 -1.26 34.14 -1.13
CA ALA A 289 -2.22 33.31 -1.86
C ALA A 289 -3.62 33.95 -1.84
N PRO A 290 -4.45 33.71 -2.86
CA PRO A 290 -5.79 34.30 -2.97
C PRO A 290 -6.82 33.68 -2.01
N THR A 291 -6.45 32.62 -1.29
CA THR A 291 -7.33 31.89 -0.37
C THR A 291 -6.53 31.24 0.77
N ALA A 292 -7.21 30.82 1.83
CA ALA A 292 -6.60 30.08 2.93
C ALA A 292 -6.20 28.67 2.46
N LEU A 293 -4.91 28.35 2.55
CA LEU A 293 -4.36 27.10 1.99
C LEU A 293 -4.43 25.88 2.91
N SER A 294 -4.80 26.07 4.18
CA SER A 294 -4.85 24.98 5.18
C SER A 294 -5.77 23.84 4.76
N GLN A 295 -6.87 24.15 4.08
CA GLN A 295 -7.84 23.17 3.58
C GLN A 295 -7.36 22.41 2.33
N LEU A 296 -6.30 22.89 1.69
CA LEU A 296 -5.77 22.34 0.45
C LEU A 296 -4.47 21.53 0.67
N VAL A 297 -3.99 21.43 1.92
CA VAL A 297 -2.82 20.62 2.27
C VAL A 297 -3.05 19.16 1.86
N GLY A 298 -2.09 18.59 1.13
CA GLY A 298 -2.15 17.25 0.57
C GLY A 298 -2.80 17.15 -0.80
N SER A 299 -3.43 18.21 -1.31
CA SER A 299 -4.05 18.24 -2.63
C SER A 299 -3.06 18.63 -3.72
N THR A 300 -3.19 17.99 -4.90
CA THR A 300 -2.51 18.41 -6.12
C THR A 300 -3.29 19.57 -6.75
N VAL A 301 -2.59 20.64 -7.10
CA VAL A 301 -3.16 21.89 -7.58
C VAL A 301 -2.43 22.37 -8.83
N MET A 302 -3.15 23.01 -9.73
CA MET A 302 -2.56 23.79 -10.83
C MET A 302 -2.59 25.26 -10.40
N LEU A 303 -1.45 25.95 -10.48
CA LEU A 303 -1.37 27.35 -10.04
C LEU A 303 -0.54 28.18 -11.00
N THR A 304 -0.87 29.47 -11.03
CA THR A 304 -0.07 30.51 -11.69
C THR A 304 0.46 31.42 -10.60
N GLY A 305 1.78 31.59 -10.55
CA GLY A 305 2.44 32.41 -9.54
C GLY A 305 3.74 33.03 -10.04
N GLU A 306 4.24 33.98 -9.26
CA GLU A 306 5.56 34.57 -9.44
C GLU A 306 6.55 33.84 -8.54
N PHE A 307 7.55 33.21 -9.15
CA PHE A 307 8.60 32.48 -8.47
C PHE A 307 9.85 33.35 -8.35
N ALA A 308 10.36 33.49 -7.12
CA ALA A 308 11.56 34.24 -6.81
C ALA A 308 12.43 33.41 -5.85
N GLY A 309 13.37 32.65 -6.39
CA GLY A 309 14.19 31.72 -5.61
C GLY A 309 13.33 30.62 -4.99
N ASP A 310 13.37 30.49 -3.67
CA ASP A 310 12.61 29.49 -2.90
C ASP A 310 11.23 30.01 -2.45
N GLN A 311 10.79 31.15 -3.00
CA GLN A 311 9.52 31.76 -2.62
C GLN A 311 8.57 31.85 -3.81
N VAL A 312 7.27 31.77 -3.53
CA VAL A 312 6.20 31.89 -4.52
C VAL A 312 5.08 32.82 -4.05
N ASN A 313 4.70 33.75 -4.92
CA ASN A 313 3.47 34.54 -4.79
C ASN A 313 2.41 33.94 -5.72
N ILE A 314 1.37 33.32 -5.14
CA ILE A 314 0.32 32.64 -5.90
C ILE A 314 -0.71 33.68 -6.35
N LEU A 315 -0.85 33.86 -7.66
CA LEU A 315 -1.79 34.80 -8.26
C LEU A 315 -3.14 34.13 -8.57
N GLN A 316 -3.09 32.90 -9.08
CA GLN A 316 -4.26 32.09 -9.41
C GLN A 316 -4.01 30.64 -9.01
N LEU A 317 -5.05 29.97 -8.51
CA LEU A 317 -4.99 28.61 -8.03
C LEU A 317 -6.23 27.85 -8.49
N SER A 318 -6.06 26.67 -9.08
CA SER A 318 -7.14 25.75 -9.45
C SER A 318 -6.99 24.44 -8.68
N ALA A 319 -7.98 24.13 -7.85
CA ALA A 319 -8.03 22.93 -7.02
C ALA A 319 -9.46 22.36 -7.06
N ASN A 320 -9.59 21.05 -7.33
CA ASN A 320 -10.88 20.35 -7.37
C ASN A 320 -11.92 21.02 -8.31
N GLY A 321 -11.46 21.59 -9.42
CA GLY A 321 -12.31 22.30 -10.38
C GLY A 321 -12.77 23.71 -9.93
N ILE A 322 -12.33 24.17 -8.77
CA ILE A 322 -12.59 25.53 -8.26
C ILE A 322 -11.35 26.39 -8.50
N VAL A 323 -11.56 27.57 -9.09
CA VAL A 323 -10.51 28.56 -9.34
C VAL A 323 -10.58 29.67 -8.31
N TYR A 324 -9.45 29.94 -7.65
CA TYR A 324 -9.25 31.01 -6.67
C TYR A 324 -8.31 32.06 -7.25
N GLY A 325 -8.64 33.34 -7.04
CA GLY A 325 -7.86 34.47 -7.53
C GLY A 325 -8.14 34.83 -9.00
N ASN A 326 -7.67 36.02 -9.40
CA ASN A 326 -7.78 36.52 -10.76
C ASN A 326 -6.37 36.71 -11.33
N LEU A 327 -6.16 36.34 -12.58
CA LEU A 327 -4.95 36.72 -13.31
C LEU A 327 -4.93 38.25 -13.42
N PRO A 328 -3.91 38.95 -12.90
CA PRO A 328 -3.73 40.36 -13.20
C PRO A 328 -3.57 40.48 -14.73
N GLN A 329 -4.44 41.32 -15.32
CA GLN A 329 -4.46 41.65 -16.75
C GLN A 329 -3.16 42.32 -17.18
#